data_AF-A0A7S2F6X8-F1
#
_entry.id   AF-A0A7S2F6X8-F1
#
_cell.length_a   1.000
_cell.length_b   1.000
_cell.length_c   1.000
_cell.angle_alpha   90.00
_cell.angle_beta   90.00
_cell.angle_gamma   90.00
#
_symmetry.space_group_name_H-M   'P 1'
#
loop_
_entity.id
_entity.type
_entity.pdbx_description
1 polymer ?
#
loop_
_entity_poly.entity_id
_entity_poly.type
_entity_poly.pdbx_seq_one_letter_code
_entity_poly.pdbx_strand_id
1 'polypeptide(L)'
;GHGDSPKAPRLLEASLRRLLASEVGISKGIAPRGAAVDEAGRSAKTEVLSVAHLRCPEGGNLSLACLRLHTGRRHQIRAHMAAEGVPLVADETYGGFARPWCARIFLHSYVISVDVGDGPLKALCRLPPDLEEALS
;
A
#
# COMPACT_ATOMS: atom_id res chain seq x y z
N GLY A 1 27.63 5.49 -14.25
CA GLY A 1 26.39 5.39 -15.03
C GLY A 1 25.65 4.15 -14.61
N HIS A 2 24.53 4.30 -13.91
CA HIS A 2 23.60 3.19 -13.67
C HIS A 2 22.30 3.58 -14.36
N GLY A 3 22.09 3.01 -15.54
CA GLY A 3 20.86 3.17 -16.30
C GLY A 3 19.77 2.41 -15.57
N ASP A 4 18.87 3.16 -14.93
CA ASP A 4 17.62 2.62 -14.42
C ASP A 4 16.65 2.56 -15.62
N SER A 5 16.75 1.48 -16.41
CA SER A 5 15.73 1.20 -17.42
C SER A 5 14.40 1.07 -16.69
N PRO A 6 13.32 1.75 -17.13
CA PRO A 6 12.02 1.59 -16.49
C PRO A 6 11.62 0.12 -16.60
N LYS A 7 11.63 -0.60 -15.48
CA LYS A 7 11.03 -1.93 -15.39
C LYS A 7 9.57 -1.77 -15.81
N ALA A 8 9.12 -2.64 -16.71
CA ALA A 8 7.72 -2.67 -17.12
C ALA A 8 6.80 -2.70 -15.88
N PRO A 9 5.63 -2.03 -15.93
CA PRO A 9 4.72 -2.01 -14.80
C PRO A 9 4.36 -3.43 -14.40
N ARG A 10 4.43 -3.73 -13.09
CA ARG A 10 4.13 -5.05 -12.55
C ARG A 10 2.71 -5.07 -12.01
N LEU A 11 1.87 -5.96 -12.53
CA LEU A 11 0.52 -6.16 -12.01
C LEU A 11 0.54 -7.15 -10.84
N LEU A 12 -0.04 -6.74 -9.71
CA LEU A 12 -0.33 -7.59 -8.57
C LEU A 12 -1.81 -7.92 -8.60
N GLU A 13 -2.12 -9.19 -8.85
CA GLU A 13 -3.47 -9.70 -8.91
C GLU A 13 -3.63 -10.82 -7.88
N ALA A 14 -4.52 -10.59 -6.93
CA ALA A 14 -4.84 -11.56 -5.89
C ALA A 14 -6.29 -11.37 -5.44
N SER A 15 -6.94 -12.44 -5.02
CA SER A 15 -8.25 -12.36 -4.40
C SER A 15 -8.11 -11.96 -2.94
N LEU A 16 -8.94 -11.02 -2.48
CA LEU A 16 -8.92 -10.50 -1.10
C LEU A 16 -10.22 -10.81 -0.37
N ARG A 17 -10.12 -11.50 0.77
CA ARG A 17 -11.21 -11.73 1.72
C ARG A 17 -11.08 -10.77 2.91
N ARG A 18 -12.23 -10.31 3.41
CA ARG A 18 -12.28 -9.57 4.68
C ARG A 18 -12.03 -10.55 5.84
N LEU A 19 -11.05 -10.27 6.69
CA LEU A 19 -10.84 -11.08 7.90
C LEU A 19 -12.04 -10.96 8.84
N LEU A 20 -12.49 -12.11 9.39
CA LEU A 20 -13.54 -12.21 10.39
C LEU A 20 -12.97 -12.27 11.81
N ALA A 21 -13.79 -11.90 12.81
CA ALA A 21 -13.37 -11.75 14.21
C ALA A 21 -12.86 -13.07 14.79
N SER A 22 -13.43 -14.17 14.31
CA SER A 22 -13.12 -15.54 14.70
C SER A 22 -11.77 -16.03 14.18
N GLU A 23 -11.18 -15.37 13.19
CA GLU A 23 -9.97 -15.83 12.48
C GLU A 23 -8.70 -15.14 12.97
N VAL A 24 -8.85 -14.00 13.63
CA VAL A 24 -7.78 -13.26 14.29
C VAL A 24 -8.02 -13.51 15.77
N GLY A 25 -7.10 -14.14 16.51
CA GLY A 25 -7.27 -14.53 17.92
C GLY A 25 -7.48 -13.36 18.90
N ILE A 26 -8.56 -12.60 18.72
CA ILE A 26 -8.91 -11.37 19.42
C ILE A 26 -10.13 -11.64 20.28
N SER A 27 -10.03 -11.26 21.55
CA SER A 27 -11.09 -11.31 22.56
C SER A 27 -12.36 -10.56 22.13
N LYS A 28 -13.53 -11.11 22.52
CA LYS A 28 -14.88 -10.56 22.26
C LYS A 28 -14.93 -9.03 22.42
N GLY A 29 -15.29 -8.31 21.35
CA GLY A 29 -15.63 -6.88 21.40
C GLY A 29 -14.95 -6.00 20.36
N ILE A 30 -13.88 -6.46 19.70
CA ILE A 30 -13.17 -5.69 18.67
C ILE A 30 -13.41 -6.33 17.30
N ALA A 31 -14.05 -5.58 16.39
CA ALA A 31 -14.25 -6.06 15.02
C ALA A 31 -12.88 -6.31 14.32
N PRO A 32 -12.76 -7.39 13.54
CA PRO A 32 -11.54 -7.73 12.82
C PRO A 32 -11.16 -6.60 11.84
N ARG A 33 -9.97 -6.04 12.04
CA ARG A 33 -9.42 -4.98 11.19
C ARG A 33 -8.41 -5.62 10.23
N GLY A 34 -8.82 -5.93 9.00
CA GLY A 34 -7.91 -6.50 8.02
C GLY A 34 -8.57 -7.13 6.78
N ALA A 35 -7.77 -7.38 5.77
CA ALA A 35 -8.06 -8.17 4.60
C ALA A 35 -6.92 -9.17 4.46
N ALA A 36 -7.17 -10.35 3.93
CA ALA A 36 -6.12 -11.33 3.64
C ALA A 36 -6.22 -11.73 2.18
N VAL A 37 -5.07 -12.08 1.60
CA VAL A 37 -5.04 -12.77 0.31
C VAL A 37 -5.64 -14.16 0.51
N ASP A 38 -6.65 -14.46 -0.28
CA ASP A 38 -7.45 -15.67 -0.20
C ASP A 38 -8.09 -15.93 -1.56
N GLU A 39 -7.89 -17.13 -2.11
CA GLU A 39 -8.40 -17.55 -3.41
C GLU A 39 -9.93 -17.47 -3.51
N ALA A 40 -10.64 -17.67 -2.38
CA ALA A 40 -12.10 -17.52 -2.30
C ALA A 40 -12.56 -16.06 -2.11
N GLY A 41 -11.61 -15.12 -2.01
CA GLY A 41 -11.87 -13.69 -1.87
C GLY A 41 -12.34 -13.03 -3.16
N ARG A 42 -12.57 -11.71 -3.10
CA ARG A 42 -12.92 -10.93 -4.30
C ARG A 42 -11.64 -10.49 -5.01
N SER A 43 -11.59 -10.64 -6.33
CA SER A 43 -10.47 -10.17 -7.15
C SER A 43 -10.11 -8.71 -6.84
N ALA A 44 -8.81 -8.50 -6.65
CA ALA A 44 -8.20 -7.22 -6.38
C ALA A 44 -6.97 -7.06 -7.28
N LYS A 45 -6.83 -5.87 -7.88
CA LYS A 45 -5.80 -5.56 -8.87
C LYS A 45 -5.10 -4.25 -8.54
N THR A 46 -3.80 -4.34 -8.30
CA THR A 46 -2.91 -3.20 -8.02
C THR A 46 -1.74 -3.24 -8.98
N GLU A 47 -1.52 -2.18 -9.73
CA GLU A 47 -0.40 -2.05 -10.67
C GLU A 47 0.71 -1.23 -10.02
N VAL A 48 1.93 -1.74 -10.05
CA VAL A 48 3.15 -1.03 -9.63
C VAL A 48 3.69 -0.29 -10.84
N LEU A 49 3.67 1.04 -10.80
CA LEU A 49 4.09 1.90 -11.91
C LEU A 49 5.58 2.20 -11.88
N SER A 50 6.13 2.44 -10.68
CA SER A 50 7.56 2.69 -10.49
C SER A 50 7.97 2.37 -9.07
N VAL A 51 9.25 2.09 -8.88
CA VAL A 51 9.87 1.84 -7.58
C VAL A 51 11.20 2.57 -7.53
N ALA A 52 11.41 3.37 -6.48
CA ALA A 52 12.71 3.92 -6.13
C ALA A 52 13.24 3.20 -4.87
N HIS A 53 14.53 2.88 -4.85
CA HIS A 53 15.16 2.24 -3.69
C HIS A 53 15.82 3.28 -2.79
N LEU A 54 15.53 3.21 -1.50
CA LEU A 54 16.02 4.13 -0.48
C LEU A 54 16.77 3.36 0.60
N ARG A 55 17.64 4.07 1.32
CA ARG A 55 18.29 3.55 2.53
C ARG A 55 17.50 3.98 3.74
N CYS A 56 17.19 3.04 4.63
CA CYS A 56 16.59 3.39 5.91
C CYS A 56 17.62 4.11 6.79
N PRO A 57 17.25 5.20 7.50
CA PRO A 57 18.14 5.86 8.46
C PRO A 57 18.69 4.92 9.54
N GLU A 58 17.90 3.93 9.94
CA GLU A 58 18.24 2.92 10.95
C GLU A 58 18.99 1.70 10.38
N GLY A 59 19.28 1.71 9.07
CA GLY A 59 19.86 0.58 8.35
C GLY A 59 18.80 -0.30 7.68
N GLY A 60 19.21 -0.94 6.57
CA GLY A 60 18.32 -1.72 5.69
C GLY A 60 17.88 -0.97 4.44
N ASN A 61 17.09 -1.65 3.60
CA ASN A 61 16.59 -1.14 2.34
C ASN A 61 15.10 -0.82 2.44
N LEU A 62 14.70 0.30 1.86
CA LEU A 62 13.31 0.70 1.68
C LEU A 62 13.02 0.87 0.19
N SER A 63 11.75 0.84 -0.16
CA SER A 63 11.29 1.11 -1.52
C SER A 63 10.12 2.08 -1.48
N LEU A 64 10.20 3.14 -2.27
CA LEU A 64 9.09 4.06 -2.53
C LEU A 64 8.44 3.65 -3.84
N ALA A 65 7.19 3.20 -3.78
CA ALA A 65 6.47 2.70 -4.95
C ALA A 65 5.32 3.62 -5.34
N CYS A 66 5.18 3.89 -6.64
CA CYS A 66 3.99 4.51 -7.21
C CYS A 66 3.03 3.40 -7.67
N LEU A 67 1.79 3.44 -7.19
CA LEU A 67 0.79 2.39 -7.42
C LEU A 67 -0.45 2.96 -8.11
N ARG A 68 -1.06 2.17 -9.00
CA ARG A 68 -2.40 2.40 -9.55
C ARG A 68 -3.35 1.31 -9.10
N LEU A 69 -4.53 1.71 -8.62
CA LEU A 69 -5.59 0.78 -8.24
C LEU A 69 -6.57 0.59 -9.39
N HIS A 70 -6.80 -0.66 -9.77
CA HIS A 70 -7.84 -1.05 -10.73
C HIS A 70 -9.12 -1.52 -10.01
N THR A 71 -9.02 -1.78 -8.70
CA THR A 71 -10.11 -2.12 -7.80
C THR A 71 -9.94 -1.40 -6.46
N GLY A 72 -11.03 -1.19 -5.72
CA GLY A 72 -11.02 -0.50 -4.42
C GLY A 72 -11.37 -1.41 -3.23
N ARG A 73 -10.67 -2.53 -3.02
CA ARG A 73 -10.94 -3.42 -1.88
C ARG A 73 -10.39 -2.83 -0.57
N ARG A 74 -11.04 -3.18 0.55
CA ARG A 74 -10.61 -2.74 1.89
C ARG A 74 -9.15 -3.15 2.13
N HIS A 75 -8.29 -2.19 2.45
CA HIS A 75 -6.87 -2.40 2.72
C HIS A 75 -6.09 -3.08 1.57
N GLN A 76 -6.55 -2.96 0.33
CA GLN A 76 -5.99 -3.69 -0.81
C GLN A 76 -4.49 -3.54 -0.96
N ILE A 77 -3.98 -2.30 -0.95
CA ILE A 77 -2.53 -2.04 -1.08
C ILE A 77 -1.78 -2.72 0.08
N ARG A 78 -2.25 -2.52 1.31
CA ARG A 78 -1.62 -3.05 2.53
C ARG A 78 -1.49 -4.58 2.48
N ALA A 79 -2.57 -5.26 2.09
CA ALA A 79 -2.60 -6.72 1.97
C ALA A 79 -1.72 -7.24 0.82
N HIS A 80 -1.76 -6.61 -0.36
CA HIS A 80 -0.91 -7.00 -1.49
C HIS A 80 0.58 -6.83 -1.17
N MET A 81 0.96 -5.68 -0.62
CA MET A 81 2.36 -5.39 -0.29
C MET A 81 2.90 -6.37 0.76
N ALA A 82 2.10 -6.72 1.77
CA ALA A 82 2.49 -7.71 2.77
C ALA A 82 2.59 -9.14 2.19
N ALA A 83 1.66 -9.54 1.31
CA ALA A 83 1.71 -10.83 0.63
C ALA A 83 2.93 -10.97 -0.29
N GLU A 84 3.39 -9.86 -0.86
CA GLU A 84 4.64 -9.77 -1.64
C GLU A 84 5.90 -9.76 -0.75
N GLY A 85 5.77 -9.83 0.56
CA GLY A 85 6.89 -9.79 1.51
C GLY A 85 7.51 -8.41 1.73
N VAL A 86 6.84 -7.35 1.24
CA VAL A 86 7.29 -5.95 1.33
C VAL A 86 6.22 -5.07 1.99
N PRO A 87 5.88 -5.32 3.26
CA PRO A 87 4.80 -4.60 3.94
C PRO A 87 5.08 -3.09 4.05
N LEU A 88 4.02 -2.30 4.18
CA LEU A 88 4.14 -0.85 4.29
C LEU A 88 4.83 -0.45 5.60
N VAL A 89 5.62 0.62 5.56
CA VAL A 89 6.23 1.22 6.75
C VAL A 89 5.14 1.67 7.72
N ALA A 90 5.33 1.42 9.01
CA ALA A 90 4.41 1.74 10.10
C ALA A 90 3.02 1.08 9.99
N ASP A 91 2.92 -0.06 9.28
CA ASP A 91 1.71 -0.87 9.17
C ASP A 91 1.75 -2.16 10.00
N GLU A 92 1.59 -2.02 11.31
CA GLU A 92 1.66 -3.14 12.28
C GLU A 92 0.63 -4.25 12.02
N THR A 93 -0.51 -3.91 11.39
CA THR A 93 -1.54 -4.91 11.07
C THR A 93 -1.06 -5.91 10.02
N TYR A 94 -0.14 -5.50 9.15
CA TYR A 94 0.31 -6.27 7.98
C TYR A 94 1.81 -6.58 8.02
N GLY A 95 2.42 -6.58 9.22
CA GLY A 95 3.83 -6.93 9.39
C GLY A 95 4.81 -5.79 9.11
N GLY A 96 4.31 -4.57 8.90
CA GLY A 96 5.13 -3.37 8.94
C GLY A 96 5.49 -3.03 10.39
N PHE A 97 6.70 -2.54 10.62
CA PHE A 97 7.12 -2.11 11.95
C PHE A 97 6.88 -0.62 12.12
N ALA A 98 6.46 -0.21 13.32
CA ALA A 98 6.47 1.18 13.73
C ALA A 98 7.90 1.73 13.66
N ARG A 99 8.05 2.97 13.20
CA ARG A 99 9.33 3.64 13.02
C ARG A 99 9.27 5.03 13.64
N PRO A 100 10.23 5.44 14.48
CA PRO A 100 10.29 6.79 15.05
C PRO A 100 10.22 7.92 14.00
N TRP A 101 10.82 7.69 12.83
CA TRP A 101 10.85 8.64 11.71
C TRP A 101 9.59 8.61 10.83
N CYS A 102 8.62 7.74 11.11
CA CYS A 102 7.38 7.63 10.34
C CYS A 102 6.18 7.46 11.27
N ALA A 103 5.50 8.57 11.57
CA ALA A 103 4.44 8.64 12.57
C ALA A 103 3.14 7.88 12.22
N ARG A 104 2.97 7.48 10.96
CA ARG A 104 1.78 6.76 10.48
C ARG A 104 2.13 5.84 9.31
N ILE A 105 1.20 4.97 8.93
CA ILE A 105 1.31 4.14 7.72
C ILE A 105 1.76 5.02 6.55
N PHE A 106 2.89 4.65 5.93
CA PHE A 106 3.43 5.36 4.76
C PHE A 106 2.60 4.97 3.52
N LEU A 107 1.44 5.60 3.41
CA LEU A 107 0.52 5.47 2.28
C LEU A 107 -0.16 6.81 2.04
N HIS A 108 -0.15 7.25 0.77
CA HIS A 108 -0.71 8.54 0.37
C HIS A 108 -1.42 8.44 -0.98
N SER A 109 -2.61 9.06 -1.07
CA SER A 109 -3.34 9.18 -2.32
C SER A 109 -2.83 10.40 -3.10
N TYR A 110 -1.81 10.19 -3.93
CA TYR A 110 -1.15 11.26 -4.67
C TYR A 110 -2.00 11.88 -5.79
N VAL A 111 -2.74 11.04 -6.52
CA VAL A 111 -3.60 11.46 -7.63
C VAL A 111 -4.93 10.73 -7.53
N ILE A 112 -6.02 11.47 -7.69
CA ILE A 112 -7.34 10.91 -7.95
C ILE A 112 -7.85 11.43 -9.29
N SER A 113 -8.45 10.54 -10.08
CA SER A 113 -9.11 10.90 -11.34
C SER A 113 -10.48 10.26 -11.33
N VAL A 114 -11.52 11.04 -11.57
CA VAL A 114 -12.91 10.57 -11.64
C VAL A 114 -13.55 11.17 -12.88
N ASP A 115 -14.21 10.33 -13.67
CA ASP A 115 -15.07 10.79 -14.75
C ASP A 115 -16.51 10.74 -14.25
N VAL A 116 -17.19 11.89 -14.27
CA VAL A 116 -18.59 12.04 -13.83
C VAL A 116 -19.54 12.25 -15.00
N GLY A 117 -19.08 12.10 -16.25
CA GLY A 117 -19.86 12.29 -17.47
C GLY A 117 -19.39 13.47 -18.34
N ASP A 118 -18.57 14.37 -17.79
CA ASP A 118 -18.03 15.56 -18.48
C ASP A 118 -16.52 15.42 -18.79
N GLY A 119 -16.02 14.18 -18.78
CA GLY A 119 -14.60 13.87 -18.90
C GLY A 119 -13.86 13.81 -17.56
N PRO A 120 -12.56 13.48 -17.59
CA PRO A 120 -11.82 13.17 -16.37
C PRO A 120 -11.51 14.42 -15.56
N LEU A 121 -12.07 14.50 -14.35
CA LEU A 121 -11.65 15.43 -13.31
C LEU A 121 -10.48 14.82 -12.54
N LYS A 122 -9.33 15.49 -12.56
CA LYS A 122 -8.11 15.04 -11.89
C LYS A 122 -7.71 16.02 -10.78
N ALA A 123 -7.49 15.48 -9.59
CA ALA A 123 -6.90 16.22 -8.48
C ALA A 123 -5.55 15.61 -8.08
N LEU A 124 -4.58 16.49 -7.84
CA LEU A 124 -3.24 16.17 -7.35
C LEU A 124 -3.15 16.57 -5.88
N CYS A 125 -2.71 15.65 -5.03
CA CYS A 125 -2.42 15.92 -3.63
C CYS A 125 -0.95 15.59 -3.39
N ARG A 126 -0.10 16.63 -3.23
CA ARG A 126 1.32 16.43 -2.91
C ARG A 126 1.47 15.66 -1.60
N LEU A 127 2.66 15.07 -1.42
CA LEU A 127 2.97 14.37 -0.19
C LEU A 127 2.82 15.37 0.98
N PRO A 128 2.10 15.02 2.06
CA PRO A 128 1.98 15.89 3.21
C PRO A 128 3.33 15.99 3.97
N PRO A 129 3.55 17.08 4.73
CA PRO A 129 4.86 17.36 5.34
C PRO A 129 5.43 16.22 6.19
N ASP A 130 4.58 15.47 6.90
CA ASP A 130 4.97 14.34 7.73
C ASP A 130 5.58 13.18 6.93
N LEU A 131 5.10 12.96 5.70
CA LEU A 131 5.66 11.95 4.80
C LEU A 131 6.84 12.48 3.98
N GLU A 132 6.92 13.79 3.72
CA GLU A 132 8.10 14.41 3.13
C GLU A 132 9.30 14.32 4.09
N GLU A 133 9.08 14.63 5.37
CA GLU A 133 10.08 14.50 6.43
C GLU A 133 10.56 13.05 6.57
N ALA A 134 9.65 12.08 6.50
CA ALA A 134 10.01 10.65 6.55
C ALA A 134 10.83 10.15 5.34
N LEU A 135 10.96 10.95 4.27
CA LEU A 135 11.81 10.65 3.11
C LEU A 135 13.15 11.40 3.10
N SER A 136 13.36 12.33 4.04
CA SER A 136 14.55 13.17 4.13
C SER A 136 15.71 12.45 4.80
#